data_AF-H1LJ20-F1
#
_entry.id   AF-H1LJ20-F1
#
_cell.length_a   1.000
_cell.length_b   1.000
_cell.length_c   1.000
_cell.angle_alpha   90.00
_cell.angle_beta   90.00
_cell.angle_gamma   90.00
#
_symmetry.space_group_name_H-M   'P 1'
#
loop_
_entity.id
_entity.type
_entity.pdbx_description
1 polymer ?
#
loop_
_entity_poly.entity_id
_entity_poly.type
_entity_poly.pdbx_seq_one_letter_code
_entity_poly.pdbx_strand_id
1 'polypeptide(L)'
;NLTGKVKNFKQGTQLKVKGFVKHNLTTRYLLSNGHYITGNRKLVIAGDQKQPKQIRVKKAIYRYNNANFGKRTKHIKKGTVLKVKKWEYSHPYSTTTFGAKRYAVAGGYVTANSKYVRVIK
;
A
#
# COMPACT_ATOMS: atom_id res chain seq x y z
N ASN A 1 16.92 -1.14 -13.75
CA ASN A 1 15.67 -1.25 -12.95
C ASN A 1 15.63 -0.16 -11.89
N LEU A 2 14.44 0.29 -11.45
CA LEU A 2 14.32 1.19 -10.29
C LEU A 2 14.46 0.35 -9.02
N THR A 3 15.65 0.31 -8.43
CA THR A 3 15.95 -0.37 -7.16
C THR A 3 16.23 0.67 -6.08
N GLY A 4 16.26 0.26 -4.81
CA GLY A 4 16.61 1.16 -3.71
C GLY A 4 15.58 2.26 -3.49
N LYS A 5 14.38 1.89 -3.05
CA LYS A 5 13.34 2.86 -2.69
C LYS A 5 13.85 3.81 -1.61
N VAL A 6 13.90 5.11 -1.93
CA VAL A 6 14.37 6.15 -1.00
C VAL A 6 13.22 6.78 -0.20
N LYS A 7 12.07 7.03 -0.84
CA LYS A 7 10.98 7.81 -0.25
C LYS A 7 9.60 7.42 -0.79
N ASN A 8 8.57 7.60 0.05
CA ASN A 8 7.17 7.60 -0.38
C ASN A 8 6.65 9.04 -0.46
N PHE A 9 5.83 9.33 -1.47
CA PHE A 9 5.08 10.58 -1.58
C PHE A 9 3.60 10.34 -1.29
N LYS A 10 2.95 11.33 -0.68
CA LYS A 10 1.49 11.29 -0.50
C LYS A 10 0.82 11.61 -1.85
N GLN A 11 -0.33 11.02 -2.12
CA GLN A 11 -1.14 11.40 -3.27
C GLN A 11 -1.43 12.91 -3.24
N GLY A 12 -1.43 13.55 -4.42
CA GLY A 12 -1.54 15.01 -4.55
C GLY A 12 -0.22 15.78 -4.37
N THR A 13 0.89 15.11 -4.00
CA THR A 13 2.20 15.78 -3.97
C THR A 13 2.63 16.12 -5.39
N GLN A 14 2.84 17.41 -5.65
CA GLN A 14 3.40 17.87 -6.92
C GLN A 14 4.91 17.65 -6.93
N LEU A 15 5.41 16.91 -7.92
CA LEU A 15 6.83 16.63 -8.10
C LEU A 15 7.37 17.44 -9.29
N LYS A 16 8.43 18.23 -9.05
CA LYS A 16 9.10 18.99 -10.11
C LYS A 16 9.99 18.06 -10.95
N VAL A 17 9.60 17.86 -12.20
CA VAL A 17 10.33 17.08 -13.20
C VAL A 17 11.29 17.99 -13.96
N LYS A 18 12.57 17.62 -14.05
CA LYS A 18 13.58 18.35 -14.84
C LYS A 18 13.87 17.72 -16.19
N GLY A 19 13.46 16.46 -16.40
CA GLY A 19 13.65 15.78 -17.67
C GLY A 19 13.03 14.39 -17.74
N PHE A 20 13.06 13.83 -18.93
CA PHE A 20 12.57 12.49 -19.24
C PHE A 20 13.74 11.62 -19.67
N VAL A 21 13.89 10.46 -19.03
CA VAL A 21 14.96 9.50 -19.35
C VAL A 21 14.34 8.22 -19.88
N LYS A 22 14.73 7.82 -21.08
CA LYS A 22 14.35 6.53 -21.67
C LYS A 22 15.26 5.44 -21.11
N HIS A 23 14.67 4.35 -20.65
CA HIS A 23 15.37 3.16 -20.21
C HIS A 23 14.66 1.94 -20.81
N ASN A 24 15.26 1.36 -21.86
CA ASN A 24 14.68 0.31 -22.69
C ASN A 24 13.30 0.74 -23.23
N LEU A 25 12.25 -0.05 -22.95
CA LEU A 25 10.87 0.18 -23.36
C LEU A 25 10.08 1.08 -22.37
N THR A 26 10.76 1.76 -21.45
CA THR A 26 10.10 2.55 -20.39
C THR A 26 10.63 3.97 -20.30
N THR A 27 9.74 4.93 -20.02
CA THR A 27 10.09 6.32 -19.72
C THR A 27 10.06 6.57 -18.22
N ARG A 28 11.10 7.22 -17.70
CA ARG A 28 11.20 7.66 -16.30
C ARG A 28 11.29 9.17 -16.24
N TYR A 29 10.72 9.76 -15.20
CA TYR A 29 10.80 11.19 -14.94
C TYR A 29 11.93 11.44 -13.95
N LEU A 30 12.90 12.26 -14.36
CA LEU A 30 13.99 12.70 -13.53
C LEU A 30 13.51 13.92 -12.75
N LEU A 31 13.52 13.79 -11.43
CA LEU A 31 13.11 14.84 -10.51
C LEU A 31 14.26 15.83 -10.28
N SER A 32 13.92 17.05 -9.87
CA SER A 32 14.89 18.11 -9.52
C SER A 32 15.92 17.67 -8.48
N ASN A 33 15.53 16.82 -7.52
CA ASN A 33 16.42 16.23 -6.51
C ASN A 33 17.29 15.05 -7.02
N GLY A 34 17.29 14.77 -8.32
CA GLY A 34 18.10 13.71 -8.92
C GLY A 34 17.51 12.31 -8.84
N HIS A 35 16.37 12.12 -8.16
CA HIS A 35 15.68 10.83 -8.12
C HIS A 35 14.80 10.60 -9.35
N TYR A 36 14.42 9.33 -9.55
CA TYR A 36 13.59 8.92 -10.68
C TYR A 36 12.24 8.38 -10.20
N ILE A 37 11.19 8.68 -10.97
CA ILE A 37 9.87 8.06 -10.84
C ILE A 37 9.44 7.44 -12.17
N THR A 38 8.79 6.27 -12.14
CA THR A 38 8.34 5.59 -13.36
C THR A 38 7.08 6.24 -13.92
N GLY A 39 7.05 6.50 -15.23
CA GLY A 39 5.84 6.88 -15.96
C GLY A 39 5.18 5.69 -16.68
N ASN A 40 5.66 4.46 -16.46
CA ASN A 40 5.14 3.28 -17.16
C ASN A 40 3.69 3.00 -16.75
N ARG A 41 2.75 3.14 -17.69
CA ARG A 41 1.30 2.93 -17.48
C ARG A 41 0.94 1.51 -16.99
N LYS A 42 1.78 0.51 -17.21
CA LYS A 42 1.57 -0.85 -16.66
C LYS A 42 1.88 -0.94 -15.16
N LEU A 43 2.66 0.01 -14.63
CA LEU A 43 3.13 0.04 -13.24
C LEU A 43 2.55 1.21 -12.45
N VAL A 44 1.75 2.07 -13.11
CA VAL A 44 1.16 3.28 -12.53
C VAL A 44 -0.33 3.23 -12.72
N ILE A 45 -1.05 3.50 -11.64
CA ILE A 45 -2.50 3.75 -11.69
C ILE A 45 -2.68 5.26 -11.82
N ALA A 46 -3.29 5.68 -12.93
CA ALA A 46 -3.61 7.10 -13.14
C ALA A 46 -4.83 7.52 -12.32
N GLY A 47 -4.85 8.77 -11.87
CA GLY A 47 -5.94 9.36 -11.09
C GLY A 47 -5.85 9.12 -9.59
N ASP A 48 -6.90 9.54 -8.89
CA ASP A 48 -6.95 9.54 -7.43
C ASP A 48 -7.51 8.23 -6.87
N GLN A 49 -6.83 7.69 -5.85
CA GLN A 49 -7.28 6.48 -5.16
C GLN A 49 -7.78 6.82 -3.75
N LYS A 50 -9.05 6.49 -3.46
CA LYS A 50 -9.62 6.72 -2.13
C LYS A 50 -8.97 5.80 -1.11
N GLN A 51 -8.32 6.41 -0.12
CA GLN A 51 -7.64 5.71 0.96
C GLN A 51 -8.66 5.34 2.05
N PRO A 52 -8.76 4.06 2.46
CA PRO A 52 -9.66 3.66 3.53
C PRO A 52 -9.16 4.24 4.85
N LYS A 53 -10.06 4.91 5.57
CA LYS A 53 -9.81 5.52 6.88
C LYS A 53 -10.36 4.64 8.01
N GLN A 54 -11.44 3.93 7.76
CA GLN A 54 -12.07 3.05 8.75
C GLN A 54 -12.62 1.78 8.13
N ILE A 55 -12.53 0.70 8.90
CA ILE A 55 -13.09 -0.59 8.54
C ILE A 55 -13.98 -1.12 9.66
N ARG A 56 -15.05 -1.81 9.28
CA ARG A 56 -15.87 -2.62 10.19
C ARG A 56 -15.59 -4.10 9.94
N VAL A 57 -15.38 -4.83 11.03
CA VAL A 57 -15.12 -6.27 11.02
C VAL A 57 -16.44 -7.04 10.84
N LYS A 58 -16.54 -7.85 9.79
CA LYS A 58 -17.74 -8.65 9.44
C LYS A 58 -17.74 -10.05 10.07
N LYS A 59 -16.55 -10.61 10.27
CA LYS A 59 -16.32 -11.92 10.91
C LYS A 59 -15.18 -11.78 11.90
N ALA A 60 -15.11 -12.61 12.93
CA ALA A 60 -13.99 -12.57 13.87
C ALA A 60 -12.65 -12.74 13.14
N ILE A 61 -11.67 -11.92 13.48
CA ILE A 61 -10.34 -11.90 12.84
C ILE A 61 -9.25 -11.75 13.90
N TYR A 62 -8.00 -12.01 13.51
CA TYR A 62 -6.84 -11.71 14.33
C TYR A 62 -6.10 -10.47 13.84
N ARG A 63 -5.46 -9.78 14.79
CA ARG A 63 -4.44 -8.77 14.55
C ARG A 63 -3.06 -9.40 14.62
N TYR A 64 -2.17 -8.96 13.74
CA TYR A 64 -0.82 -9.49 13.58
C TYR A 64 0.23 -8.41 13.76
N ASN A 65 1.47 -8.80 14.05
CA ASN A 65 2.58 -7.87 14.21
C ASN A 65 3.03 -7.19 12.89
N ASN A 66 2.90 -7.88 11.75
CA ASN A 66 3.37 -7.40 10.45
C ASN A 66 2.37 -7.73 9.31
N ALA A 67 2.58 -7.15 8.12
CA ALA A 67 1.74 -7.37 6.94
C ALA A 67 1.78 -8.81 6.40
N ASN A 68 2.86 -9.55 6.68
CA ASN A 68 2.99 -10.97 6.31
C ASN A 68 2.33 -11.92 7.33
N PHE A 69 1.71 -11.39 8.38
CA PHE A 69 1.02 -12.16 9.43
C PHE A 69 1.91 -13.12 10.22
N GLY A 70 3.14 -12.72 10.53
CA GLY A 70 4.10 -13.56 11.26
C GLY A 70 3.64 -14.03 12.64
N LYS A 71 3.14 -13.12 13.50
CA LYS A 71 2.67 -13.45 14.86
C LYS A 71 1.28 -12.89 15.13
N ARG A 72 0.37 -13.76 15.61
CA ARG A 72 -0.95 -13.37 16.12
C ARG A 72 -0.78 -12.64 17.46
N THR A 73 -1.40 -11.47 17.57
CA THR A 73 -1.28 -10.61 18.77
C THR A 73 -2.59 -10.48 19.54
N LYS A 74 -3.73 -10.36 18.83
CA LYS A 74 -5.02 -10.14 19.48
C LYS A 74 -6.16 -10.67 18.61
N HIS A 75 -7.15 -11.29 19.25
CA HIS A 75 -8.41 -11.64 18.63
C HIS A 75 -9.37 -10.43 18.61
N ILE A 76 -10.04 -10.20 17.48
CA ILE A 76 -10.96 -9.08 17.25
C ILE A 76 -12.33 -9.64 16.88
N LYS A 77 -13.33 -9.30 17.69
CA LYS A 77 -14.72 -9.76 17.51
C LYS A 77 -15.39 -9.06 16.32
N LYS A 78 -16.40 -9.72 15.75
CA LYS A 78 -17.31 -9.16 14.74
C LYS A 78 -17.92 -7.83 15.23
N GLY A 79 -18.15 -6.89 14.32
CA GLY A 79 -18.76 -5.59 14.60
C GLY A 79 -17.75 -4.50 14.98
N THR A 80 -16.56 -4.88 15.44
CA THR A 80 -15.50 -3.93 15.82
C THR A 80 -15.15 -2.99 14.67
N VAL A 81 -15.06 -1.69 14.97
CA VAL A 81 -14.59 -0.67 14.04
C VAL A 81 -13.13 -0.35 14.33
N LEU A 82 -12.29 -0.39 13.30
CA LEU A 82 -10.86 -0.12 13.40
C LEU A 82 -10.51 1.08 12.51
N LYS A 83 -9.70 1.99 13.05
CA LYS A 83 -9.07 3.08 12.27
C LYS A 83 -7.90 2.52 11.48
N VAL A 84 -7.90 2.76 10.18
CA VAL A 84 -6.82 2.37 9.26
C VAL A 84 -5.82 3.51 9.17
N LYS A 85 -4.55 3.22 9.48
CA LYS A 85 -3.45 4.18 9.35
C LYS A 85 -2.88 4.21 7.93
N LYS A 86 -2.73 3.03 7.33
CA LYS A 86 -2.27 2.80 5.95
C LYS A 86 -2.72 1.42 5.49
N TRP A 87 -2.59 1.14 4.21
CA TRP A 87 -2.68 -0.22 3.67
C TRP A 87 -1.36 -0.61 3.01
N GLU A 88 -1.05 -1.90 3.04
CA GLU A 88 0.13 -2.49 2.41
C GLU A 88 -0.21 -3.86 1.84
N TYR A 89 0.56 -4.33 0.87
CA TYR A 89 0.49 -5.73 0.43
C TYR A 89 1.47 -6.57 1.25
N SER A 90 1.12 -7.82 1.55
CA SER A 90 2.13 -8.80 1.95
C SER A 90 3.11 -9.01 0.80
N HIS A 91 4.39 -9.28 1.10
CA HIS A 91 5.45 -9.42 0.08
C HIS A 91 5.48 -8.28 -0.96
N PRO A 92 5.45 -6.98 -0.55
CA PRO A 92 5.19 -5.85 -1.45
C PRO A 92 6.28 -5.61 -2.52
N TYR A 93 7.45 -6.22 -2.37
CA TYR A 93 8.58 -6.13 -3.31
C TYR A 93 8.91 -7.47 -3.97
N SER A 94 8.14 -8.52 -3.72
CA SER A 94 8.36 -9.83 -4.37
C SER A 94 7.87 -9.76 -5.81
N THR A 95 8.72 -10.20 -6.74
CA THR A 95 8.37 -10.36 -8.16
C THR A 95 7.79 -11.74 -8.48
N THR A 96 7.84 -12.66 -7.52
CA THR A 96 7.42 -14.07 -7.70
C THR A 96 6.16 -14.41 -6.91
N THR A 97 5.90 -13.71 -5.81
CA THR A 97 4.80 -14.02 -4.89
C THR A 97 3.74 -12.92 -4.91
N PHE A 98 2.50 -13.29 -5.20
CA PHE A 98 1.38 -12.37 -5.10
C PHE A 98 1.10 -11.96 -3.64
N GLY A 99 0.95 -10.65 -3.43
CA GLY A 99 0.63 -10.07 -2.14
C GLY A 99 -0.86 -9.96 -1.86
N ALA A 100 -1.27 -10.21 -0.62
CA ALA A 100 -2.61 -9.89 -0.14
C ALA A 100 -2.61 -8.50 0.51
N LYS A 101 -3.64 -7.70 0.22
CA LYS A 101 -3.81 -6.38 0.84
C LYS A 101 -4.10 -6.53 2.35
N ARG A 102 -3.46 -5.69 3.15
CA ARG A 102 -3.56 -5.63 4.61
C ARG A 102 -3.79 -4.20 5.07
N TYR A 103 -4.48 -4.05 6.19
CA TYR A 103 -4.66 -2.76 6.83
C TYR A 103 -3.78 -2.66 8.08
N ALA A 104 -2.99 -1.59 8.17
CA ALA A 104 -2.30 -1.24 9.39
C ALA A 104 -3.26 -0.50 10.32
N VAL A 105 -3.40 -1.00 11.54
CA VAL A 105 -4.27 -0.47 12.59
C VAL A 105 -3.44 -0.21 13.85
N ALA A 106 -4.04 0.37 14.89
CA ALA A 106 -3.36 0.50 16.17
C ALA A 106 -2.91 -0.88 16.71
N GLY A 107 -1.61 -1.03 16.96
CA GLY A 107 -1.00 -2.24 17.50
C GLY A 107 -0.80 -3.39 16.52
N GLY A 108 -0.91 -3.17 15.19
CA GLY A 108 -0.55 -4.20 14.22
C GLY A 108 -1.27 -4.13 12.88
N TYR A 109 -1.45 -5.28 12.24
CA TYR A 109 -2.04 -5.46 10.93
C TYR A 109 -3.24 -6.39 10.98
N VAL A 110 -4.24 -6.12 10.13
CA VAL A 110 -5.43 -6.96 9.96
C VAL A 110 -5.69 -7.22 8.47
N THR A 111 -6.53 -8.19 8.18
CA THR A 111 -6.86 -8.56 6.79
C THR A 111 -7.65 -7.46 6.10
N ALA A 112 -7.35 -7.18 4.83
CA ALA A 112 -8.19 -6.30 4.00
C ALA A 112 -9.20 -7.07 3.13
N ASN A 113 -9.30 -8.39 3.31
CA ASN A 113 -10.19 -9.22 2.51
C ASN A 113 -11.65 -8.81 2.77
N SER A 114 -12.35 -8.47 1.68
CA SER A 114 -13.74 -7.99 1.70
C SER A 114 -14.71 -9.01 2.30
N LYS A 115 -14.39 -10.30 2.39
CA LYS A 115 -15.22 -11.30 3.11
C LYS A 115 -15.21 -11.10 4.63
N TYR A 116 -14.11 -10.57 5.18
CA TYR A 116 -13.90 -10.42 6.63
C TYR A 116 -14.07 -8.99 7.13
N VAL A 117 -13.82 -7.99 6.28
CA VAL A 117 -13.90 -6.57 6.64
C VAL A 117 -14.62 -5.77 5.56
N ARG A 118 -15.25 -4.66 5.94
CA ARG A 118 -15.85 -3.69 5.02
C ARG A 118 -15.29 -2.31 5.32
N VAL A 119 -14.85 -1.59 4.29
CA VAL A 119 -14.49 -0.17 4.41
C VAL A 119 -15.75 0.65 4.61
N ILE A 120 -15.75 1.50 5.63
CA ILE A 120 -16.90 2.36 5.97
C ILE A 120 -16.59 3.85 5.76
N LYS A 121 -15.31 4.24 5.74
CA LYS A 121 -14.84 5.61 5.52
C LYS A 121 -13.45 5.59 4.91
#